data_AF-A0A1F7YIX3-F1
#
_entry.id   AF-A0A1F7YIX3-F1
#
_cell.length_a   1.000
_cell.length_b   1.000
_cell.length_c   1.000
_cell.angle_alpha   90.00
_cell.angle_beta   90.00
_cell.angle_gamma   90.00
#
_symmetry.space_group_name_H-M   'P 1'
#
loop_
_entity.id
_entity.type
_entity.pdbx_description
1 polymer ?
#
loop_
_entity_poly.entity_id
_entity_poly.type
_entity_poly.pdbx_seq_one_letter_code
_entity_poly.pdbx_strand_id
1 'polypeptide(L)'
;MKKVKAKKIPKFKSYEEEANFWDTHDVTNYFSDAKDVNLNFKLEKSKEDVLTVRLQPSLKLRLTRIADEMGTGASTLARMWLVEKLRLLDKSQTQ
;
A
#
# COMPACT_ATOMS: atom_id res chain seq x y z
N MET A 1 -4.20 19.16 -32.54
CA MET A 1 -4.39 19.28 -31.08
C MET A 1 -3.74 20.59 -30.62
N LYS A 2 -4.50 21.52 -30.03
CA LYS A 2 -4.01 22.86 -29.63
C LYS A 2 -3.04 22.70 -28.45
N LYS A 3 -1.78 23.11 -28.60
CA LYS A 3 -0.80 23.13 -27.51
C LYS A 3 -1.27 24.11 -26.44
N VAL A 4 -1.71 23.61 -25.28
CA VAL A 4 -1.98 24.45 -24.11
C VAL A 4 -0.63 25.02 -23.66
N LYS A 5 -0.51 26.35 -23.67
CA LYS A 5 0.69 27.01 -23.18
C LYS A 5 0.73 26.82 -21.66
N ALA A 6 1.68 26.03 -21.20
CA ALA A 6 2.08 25.90 -19.80
C ALA A 6 2.21 27.28 -19.14
N LYS A 7 1.40 27.54 -18.10
CA LYS A 7 1.48 28.77 -17.30
C LYS A 7 2.41 28.54 -16.11
N LYS A 8 3.08 29.61 -15.67
CA LYS A 8 3.90 29.61 -14.46
C LYS A 8 3.04 29.90 -13.24
N ILE A 9 3.36 29.27 -12.11
CA ILE A 9 2.72 29.50 -10.82
C ILE A 9 3.22 30.87 -10.30
N PRO A 10 2.32 31.83 -10.02
CA PRO A 10 2.71 33.15 -9.53
C PRO A 10 3.22 33.08 -8.07
N LYS A 11 3.95 34.11 -7.65
CA LYS A 11 4.36 34.26 -6.24
C LYS A 11 3.25 34.98 -5.47
N PHE A 12 2.62 34.30 -4.53
CA PHE A 12 1.59 34.87 -3.67
C PHE A 12 2.20 35.60 -2.48
N LYS A 13 1.53 36.64 -2.01
CA LYS A 13 1.93 37.43 -0.83
C LYS A 13 1.26 36.93 0.45
N SER A 14 0.12 36.25 0.33
CA SER A 14 -0.61 35.65 1.45
C SER A 14 -1.28 34.32 1.07
N TYR A 15 -1.61 33.51 2.07
CA TYR A 15 -2.36 32.26 1.88
C TYR A 15 -3.79 32.50 1.34
N GLU A 16 -4.41 33.62 1.71
CA GLU A 16 -5.75 33.99 1.24
C GLU A 16 -5.74 34.35 -0.26
N GLU A 17 -4.69 35.02 -0.73
CA GLU A 17 -4.50 35.33 -2.16
C GLU A 17 -4.31 34.03 -2.97
N GLU A 18 -3.53 33.09 -2.44
CA GLU A 18 -3.30 31.79 -3.05
C GLU A 18 -4.59 30.96 -3.15
N ALA A 19 -5.37 30.89 -2.07
CA ALA A 19 -6.66 30.17 -2.07
C ALA A 19 -7.63 30.74 -3.12
N ASN A 20 -7.81 32.07 -3.12
CA ASN A 20 -8.67 32.76 -4.09
C ASN A 20 -8.21 32.55 -5.54
N PHE A 21 -6.89 32.43 -5.77
CA PHE A 21 -6.33 32.14 -7.08
C PHE A 21 -6.70 30.72 -7.52
N TRP A 22 -6.54 29.72 -6.66
CA TRP A 22 -6.86 28.33 -7.00
C TRP A 22 -8.35 28.03 -7.09
N ASP A 23 -9.19 28.79 -6.39
CA ASP A 23 -10.66 28.71 -6.55
C ASP A 23 -11.14 29.19 -7.92
N THR A 24 -10.37 30.08 -8.56
CA THR A 24 -10.74 30.71 -9.83
C THR A 24 -9.97 30.16 -11.04
N HIS A 25 -8.89 29.41 -10.83
CA HIS A 25 -8.01 28.93 -11.89
C HIS A 25 -7.90 27.40 -11.92
N ASP A 26 -8.00 26.82 -13.11
CA ASP A 26 -7.81 25.39 -13.31
C ASP A 26 -6.33 24.98 -13.15
N VAL A 27 -6.09 24.13 -12.16
CA VAL A 27 -4.80 23.56 -11.75
C VAL A 27 -4.04 22.87 -12.88
N THR A 28 -4.75 22.27 -13.85
CA THR A 28 -4.13 21.50 -14.93
C THR A 28 -3.27 22.37 -15.85
N ASN A 29 -3.54 23.69 -15.90
CA ASN A 29 -2.76 24.64 -16.68
C ASN A 29 -1.38 24.96 -16.10
N TYR A 30 -1.11 24.52 -14.87
CA TYR A 30 0.11 24.83 -14.10
C TYR A 30 0.94 23.58 -13.76
N PHE A 31 0.49 22.38 -14.15
CA PHE A 31 1.18 21.12 -13.83
C PHE A 31 2.62 21.03 -14.34
N SER A 32 2.94 21.68 -15.46
CA SER A 32 4.31 21.72 -15.99
C SER A 32 5.30 22.51 -15.11
N ASP A 33 4.80 23.40 -14.25
CA ASP A 33 5.59 24.21 -13.32
C ASP A 33 5.47 23.70 -11.87
N ALA A 34 4.62 22.68 -11.64
CA ALA A 34 4.48 22.03 -10.35
C ALA A 34 5.71 21.16 -10.05
N LYS A 35 6.10 21.10 -8.79
CA LYS A 35 7.20 20.22 -8.34
C LYS A 35 6.64 18.83 -8.07
N ASP A 36 7.29 17.82 -8.64
CA ASP A 36 7.05 16.43 -8.24
C ASP A 36 7.44 16.25 -6.77
N VAL A 37 6.46 15.91 -5.95
CA VAL A 37 6.69 15.54 -4.56
C VAL A 37 6.64 14.02 -4.47
N ASN A 38 7.78 13.41 -4.15
CA ASN A 38 7.81 12.00 -3.75
C ASN A 38 7.21 11.88 -2.34
N LEU A 39 5.91 11.64 -2.29
CA LEU A 39 5.20 11.37 -1.05
C LEU A 39 5.58 9.97 -0.55
N ASN A 40 6.56 9.91 0.36
CA ASN A 40 6.81 8.71 1.14
C ASN A 40 5.76 8.61 2.25
N PHE A 41 4.58 8.07 1.91
CA PHE A 41 3.58 7.66 2.90
C PHE A 41 4.14 6.49 3.72
N LYS A 42 4.84 6.83 4.81
CA LYS A 42 5.21 5.85 5.82
C LYS A 42 4.01 5.65 6.73
N LEU A 43 3.02 4.88 6.25
CA LEU A 43 2.02 4.29 7.14
C LEU A 43 2.80 3.62 8.27
N GLU A 44 2.54 4.00 9.52
CA GLU A 44 3.13 3.34 10.68
C GLU A 44 3.00 1.84 10.46
N LYS A 45 4.15 1.15 10.34
CA LYS A 45 4.17 -0.28 10.04
C LYS A 45 3.25 -0.94 11.06
N SER A 46 2.16 -1.53 10.56
CA SER A 46 1.31 -2.46 11.31
C SER A 46 2.24 -3.34 12.15
N LYS A 47 1.95 -3.48 13.44
CA LYS A 47 2.77 -4.23 14.42
C LYS A 47 2.72 -5.74 14.09
N GLU A 48 3.25 -6.09 12.94
CA GLU A 48 3.29 -7.44 12.41
C GLU A 48 4.70 -7.95 12.60
N ASP A 49 4.89 -8.79 13.62
CA ASP A 49 6.12 -9.54 13.78
C ASP A 49 6.27 -10.53 12.62
N VAL A 50 7.38 -10.42 11.89
CA VAL A 50 7.66 -11.24 10.71
C VAL A 50 8.41 -12.50 11.12
N LEU A 51 7.76 -13.66 10.96
CA LEU A 51 8.41 -14.96 11.10
C LEU A 51 8.98 -15.43 9.75
N THR A 52 10.30 -15.60 9.67
CA THR A 52 10.96 -16.19 8.48
C THR A 52 11.14 -17.69 8.68
N VAL A 53 10.53 -18.50 7.80
CA VAL A 53 10.63 -19.97 7.85
C VAL A 53 11.27 -20.49 6.57
N ARG A 54 12.29 -21.36 6.68
CA ARG A 54 12.80 -22.11 5.52
C ARG A 54 11.86 -23.25 5.18
N LEU A 55 11.45 -23.29 3.91
CA LEU A 55 10.62 -24.35 3.36
C LEU A 55 11.38 -25.06 2.23
N GLN A 56 11.14 -26.36 2.09
CA GLN A 56 11.57 -27.07 0.89
C GLN A 56 10.85 -26.48 -0.35
N PRO A 57 11.50 -26.43 -1.53
CA PRO A 57 10.90 -25.85 -2.73
C PRO A 57 9.57 -26.52 -3.12
N SER A 58 9.47 -27.84 -2.99
CA SER A 58 8.26 -28.62 -3.25
C SER A 58 7.09 -28.22 -2.36
N LEU A 59 7.36 -28.02 -1.06
CA LEU A 59 6.36 -27.59 -0.08
C LEU A 59 5.89 -26.16 -0.38
N LYS A 60 6.81 -25.25 -0.70
CA LYS A 60 6.47 -23.87 -1.08
C LYS A 60 5.55 -23.85 -2.30
N LEU A 61 5.90 -24.59 -3.36
CA LEU A 61 5.08 -24.67 -4.58
C LEU A 61 3.68 -25.21 -4.30
N ARG A 62 3.58 -26.25 -3.46
CA ARG A 62 2.30 -26.84 -3.10
C ARG A 62 1.44 -25.88 -2.28
N LEU A 63 2.03 -25.18 -1.31
CA LEU A 63 1.35 -24.17 -0.51
C LEU A 63 0.83 -23.03 -1.39
N THR A 64 1.65 -22.52 -2.30
CA THR A 64 1.25 -21.45 -3.23
C THR A 64 0.08 -21.88 -4.11
N ARG A 65 0.14 -23.08 -4.72
CA ARG A 65 -0.95 -23.58 -5.56
C ARG A 65 -2.29 -23.63 -4.82
N ILE A 66 -2.29 -24.17 -3.60
CA ILE A 66 -3.52 -24.27 -2.78
C ILE A 66 -4.01 -22.87 -2.40
N ALA A 67 -3.10 -21.94 -2.09
CA ALA A 67 -3.45 -20.56 -1.79
C ALA A 67 -4.12 -19.88 -3.00
N ASP A 68 -3.58 -20.07 -4.20
CA ASP A 68 -4.11 -19.53 -5.45
C ASP A 68 -5.52 -20.10 -5.74
N GLU A 69 -5.72 -21.41 -5.58
CA GLU A 69 -7.04 -22.06 -5.72
C GLU A 69 -8.08 -21.51 -4.73
N MET A 70 -7.64 -21.10 -3.54
CA MET A 70 -8.46 -20.48 -2.50
C MET A 70 -8.59 -18.96 -2.63
N GLY A 71 -7.97 -18.35 -3.65
CA GLY A 71 -7.97 -16.90 -3.87
C GLY A 71 -7.24 -16.10 -2.78
N THR A 72 -6.24 -16.70 -2.12
CA THR A 72 -5.49 -16.11 -1.02
C THR A 72 -3.97 -16.18 -1.26
N GLY A 73 -3.21 -15.36 -0.54
CA GLY A 73 -1.74 -15.40 -0.61
C GLY A 73 -1.15 -16.56 0.19
N ALA A 74 -0.01 -17.09 -0.23
CA ALA A 74 0.67 -18.20 0.46
C ALA A 74 1.01 -17.89 1.93
N SER A 75 1.39 -16.65 2.25
CA SER A 75 1.63 -16.20 3.63
C SER A 75 0.35 -16.16 4.46
N THR A 76 -0.75 -15.69 3.88
CA THR A 76 -2.08 -15.65 4.53
C THR A 76 -2.57 -17.06 4.82
N LEU A 77 -2.47 -17.98 3.85
CA LEU A 77 -2.84 -19.38 4.05
C LEU A 77 -1.98 -20.05 5.13
N ALA A 78 -0.66 -19.85 5.08
CA ALA A 78 0.25 -20.37 6.10
C ALA A 78 -0.13 -19.87 7.50
N ARG A 79 -0.44 -18.58 7.64
CA ARG A 79 -0.87 -17.99 8.91
C ARG A 79 -2.16 -18.65 9.42
N MET A 80 -3.16 -18.84 8.55
CA MET A 80 -4.43 -19.47 8.92
C MET A 80 -4.21 -20.90 9.43
N TRP A 81 -3.40 -21.71 8.74
CA TRP A 81 -3.10 -23.07 9.17
C TRP A 81 -2.28 -23.12 10.46
N LEU A 82 -1.34 -22.19 10.67
CA LEU A 82 -0.61 -22.11 11.94
C LEU A 82 -1.56 -21.84 13.11
N VAL A 83 -2.48 -20.88 12.96
CA VAL A 83 -3.50 -20.58 13.98
C VAL A 83 -4.40 -21.79 14.24
N GLU A 84 -4.85 -22.47 13.19
CA GLU A 84 -5.66 -23.67 13.31
C GLU A 84 -4.94 -24.78 14.09
N LYS A 85 -3.67 -25.06 13.75
CA LYS A 85 -2.88 -26.09 14.42
C LYS A 85 -2.60 -25.76 15.88
N LEU A 86 -2.26 -24.52 16.20
CA LEU A 86 -2.07 -24.09 17.59
C LEU A 86 -3.35 -24.26 18.41
N ARG A 87 -4.49 -23.85 17.86
CA ARG A 87 -5.80 -24.01 18.53
C ARG A 87 -6.15 -25.47 18.82
N LEU A 88 -5.77 -26.40 17.95
CA LEU A 88 -5.97 -27.83 18.17
C LEU A 88 -5.09 -28.36 19.29
N LEU A 89 -3.83 -27.91 19.36
CA LEU A 89 -2.90 -28.30 20.42
C LEU A 89 -3.36 -27.78 21.78
N ASP A 90 -3.80 -26.52 21.88
CA ASP A 90 -4.29 -25.94 23.14
C ASP A 90 -5.48 -26.73 23.70
N LYS A 91 -6.41 -27.16 22.83
CA LYS A 91 -7.55 -28.00 23.22
C LYS A 91 -7.13 -29.37 23.73
N SER A 92 -6.07 -29.96 23.17
CA SER A 92 -5.57 -31.27 23.58
C SER A 92 -4.81 -31.26 24.91
N GLN A 93 -4.32 -30.10 25.35
CA GLN A 93 -3.59 -29.93 26.63
C GLN A 93 -4.52 -29.58 27.80
N THR A 94 -5.80 -29.31 27.53
CA THR A 94 -6.81 -28.93 28.54
C THR A 94 -7.79 -30.08 28.85
N GLN A 95 -7.53 -31.29 28.34
CA GLN A 95 -8.30 -32.52 28.60
C GLN A 95 -7.46 -33.55 29.36
#